data_AF-A0AA40AEL5-F1
#
_entry.id   AF-A0AA40AEL5-F1
#
_cell.length_a   1.000
_cell.length_b   1.000
_cell.length_c   1.000
_cell.angle_alpha   90.00
_cell.angle_beta   90.00
_cell.angle_gamma   90.00
#
_symmetry.space_group_name_H-M   'P 1'
#
loop_
_entity.id
_entity.type
_entity.pdbx_description
1 polymer ?
#
loop_
_entity_poly.entity_id
_entity_poly.type
_entity_poly.pdbx_seq_one_letter_code
_entity_poly.pdbx_strand_id
1 'polypeptide(L)' 'MSTSYSTRAYVEVWFCDNCAYGPLHISVDVYCANCGHLRCSYCRVETVKTR' A
#
# COMPACT_ATOMS: atom_id res chain seq x y z
N MET A 1 -1.03 -1.58 -34.63
CA MET A 1 -1.78 -2.31 -33.57
C MET A 1 -1.72 -1.47 -32.31
N SER A 2 -2.73 -0.65 -32.06
CA SER A 2 -2.79 0.20 -30.87
C SER A 2 -3.37 -0.63 -29.72
N THR A 3 -2.51 -1.25 -28.92
CA THR A 3 -2.95 -1.89 -27.68
C THR A 3 -3.27 -0.80 -26.68
N SER A 4 -4.56 -0.49 -26.55
CA SER A 4 -5.11 0.29 -25.45
C SER A 4 -4.88 -0.50 -24.15
N TYR A 5 -3.69 -0.41 -23.57
CA TYR A 5 -3.48 -0.77 -22.18
C TYR A 5 -4.32 0.22 -21.37
N SER A 6 -5.57 -0.14 -21.09
CA SER A 6 -6.21 0.31 -19.86
C SER A 6 -5.40 -0.31 -18.74
N THR A 7 -4.27 0.30 -18.42
CA THR A 7 -3.51 0.02 -17.20
C THR A 7 -4.44 0.43 -16.07
N ARG A 8 -5.28 -0.51 -15.62
CA ARG A 8 -5.83 -0.45 -14.27
C ARG A 8 -4.59 -0.34 -13.38
N ALA A 9 -4.30 0.85 -12.88
CA ALA A 9 -3.07 1.09 -12.14
C ALA A 9 -3.28 0.46 -10.76
N TYR A 10 -2.81 -0.76 -10.56
CA TYR A 10 -2.85 -1.40 -9.26
C TYR A 10 -1.74 -0.81 -8.40
N VAL A 11 -2.06 -0.49 -7.14
CA VAL A 11 -1.09 -0.07 -6.13
C VAL A 11 -1.18 -1.01 -4.95
N GLU A 12 -0.03 -1.33 -4.36
CA GLU A 12 0.04 -2.10 -3.14
C GLU A 12 0.11 -1.14 -1.94
N VAL A 13 -0.76 -1.38 -0.97
CA VAL A 13 -0.82 -0.62 0.28
C VAL A 13 -0.68 -1.55 1.47
N TRP A 14 -0.28 -1.00 2.60
CA TRP A 14 -0.18 -1.71 3.86
C TRP A 14 -0.88 -0.97 4.99
N PHE A 15 -1.29 -1.72 6.01
CA PHE A 15 -1.90 -1.23 7.24
C PHE A 15 -1.03 -1.68 8.40
N CYS A 16 -0.71 -0.74 9.29
CA CYS A 16 0.15 -0.97 10.44
C CYS A 16 -0.51 -1.92 11.43
N ASP A 17 0.18 -2.99 11.83
CA ASP A 17 -0.34 -3.94 12.82
C ASP A 17 -0.43 -3.34 14.22
N ASN A 18 0.51 -2.45 14.58
CA ASN A 18 0.60 -1.86 15.91
C ASN A 18 -0.54 -0.88 16.23
N CYS A 19 -1.03 -0.13 15.24
CA CYS A 19 -2.08 0.90 15.48
C CYS A 19 -3.25 0.85 14.48
N ALA A 20 -3.31 -0.17 13.62
CA ALA A 20 -4.32 -0.33 12.57
C ALA A 20 -4.40 0.82 11.53
N TYR A 21 -3.43 1.74 11.53
CA TYR A 21 -3.41 2.89 10.62
C TYR A 21 -3.05 2.47 9.18
N GLY A 22 -3.77 3.03 8.20
CA GLY A 22 -3.54 2.85 6.77
C GLY A 22 -4.73 3.35 5.95
N PRO A 23 -4.70 3.26 4.61
CA PRO A 23 -3.68 2.61 3.80
C PRO A 23 -2.41 3.47 3.61
N LEU A 24 -1.24 2.85 3.77
CA LEU A 24 0.09 3.40 3.51
C LEU A 24 0.65 2.79 2.22
N HIS A 25 1.34 3.56 1.37
CA HIS A 25 1.86 3.06 0.10
C HIS A 25 3.10 2.17 0.31
N ILE A 26 3.09 0.93 -0.18
CA ILE A 26 4.12 -0.07 0.16
C ILE A 26 5.54 0.33 -0.25
N SER A 27 5.68 1.07 -1.35
CA SER A 27 6.98 1.46 -1.91
C SER A 27 7.49 2.81 -1.40
N VAL A 28 6.63 3.61 -0.75
CA VAL A 28 6.96 4.99 -0.32
C VAL A 28 7.02 5.06 1.19
N ASP A 29 6.04 4.49 1.88
CA ASP A 29 5.89 4.56 3.31
C ASP A 29 6.60 3.37 3.97
N VAL A 30 7.86 3.57 4.36
CA VAL A 30 8.68 2.56 5.06
C VAL A 30 8.25 2.38 6.53
N TYR A 31 7.68 3.42 7.13
CA TYR A 31 7.21 3.46 8.51
C TYR A 31 5.76 3.98 8.58
N CYS A 32 5.07 3.65 9.66
CA CYS A 32 3.72 4.14 9.93
C CYS A 32 3.76 5.62 10.26
N ALA A 33 3.12 6.46 9.43
CA ALA A 33 3.05 7.90 9.65
C ALA A 33 2.37 8.30 10.98
N ASN A 34 1.57 7.42 11.57
CA ASN A 34 0.85 7.68 12.82
C ASN A 34 1.64 7.32 14.08
N CYS A 35 2.30 6.16 14.13
CA CYS A 35 2.97 5.67 15.35
C CYS A 35 4.48 5.45 15.19
N GLY A 36 5.06 5.72 14.01
CA GLY A 36 6.48 5.53 13.71
C GLY A 36 6.91 4.05 13.56
N HIS A 37 5.99 3.09 13.71
CA HIS A 37 6.31 1.66 13.60
C HIS A 37 6.78 1.30 12.19
N LEU A 38 7.93 0.63 12.07
CA LEU A 38 8.46 0.15 10.80
C LEU A 38 7.57 -0.94 10.20
N ARG A 39 7.38 -0.94 8.88
CA ARG A 39 6.63 -1.99 8.20
C ARG A 39 7.26 -3.36 8.49
N CYS A 40 6.47 -4.31 8.97
CA CYS A 40 6.90 -5.67 9.28
C CYS A 40 6.03 -6.71 8.55
N SER A 41 6.33 -8.01 8.72
CA SER A 41 5.56 -9.11 8.12
C SER A 41 4.15 -9.29 8.69
N TYR A 42 3.85 -8.71 9.85
CA TYR A 42 2.52 -8.76 10.47
C TYR A 42 1.58 -7.64 9.98
N CYS A 43 2.12 -6.61 9.34
CA CYS A 43 1.32 -5.55 8.72
C CYS A 43 0.47 -6.14 7.58
N ARG A 44 -0.81 -5.78 7.53
CA ARG A 44 -1.73 -6.26 6.48
C ARG A 44 -1.42 -5.57 5.17
N VAL A 45 -1.26 -6.33 4.08
CA VAL A 45 -1.00 -5.80 2.73
C VAL A 45 -2.20 -6.07 1.82
N GLU A 46 -2.56 -5.08 1.00
CA GLU A 46 -3.65 -5.16 0.04
C GLU A 46 -3.25 -4.57 -1.31
N THR A 47 -3.73 -5.17 -2.40
CA THR A 47 -3.64 -4.57 -3.74
C THR A 47 -4.92 -3.80 -4.04
N VAL A 48 -4.81 -2.49 -4.24
CA VAL A 48 -5.91 -1.58 -4.54
C VAL A 48 -5.86 -1.18 -6.01
N LYS A 49 -7.03 -1.11 -6.66
CA LYS A 49 -7.13 -0.61 -8.02
C LYS A 49 -7.25 0.91 -8.00
N THR A 50 -6.27 1.62 -8.54
CA THR A 50 -6.35 3.05 -8.82
C THR A 50 -7.01 3.26 -10.19
N ARG A 51 -7.92 4.22 -10.22
CA ARG A 51 -8.98 4.38 -11.22
C ARG A 51 -8.46 4.75 -12.60
#